data_AF-A0A7X9EW67-F1
#
_entry.id   AF-A0A7X9EW67-F1
#
_cell.length_a   1.000
_cell.length_b   1.000
_cell.length_c   1.000
_cell.angle_alpha   90.00
_cell.angle_beta   90.00
_cell.angle_gamma   90.00
#
_symmetry.space_group_name_H-M   'P 1'
#
loop_
_entity.id
_entity.type
_entity.pdbx_description
1 polymer ?
#
loop_
_entity_poly.entity_id
_entity_poly.type
_entity_poly.pdbx_seq_one_letter_code
_entity_poly.pdbx_strand_id
1 'polypeptide(L)'
;MLAKIAAEIAAAGGRAYYVGGYVRDHLMGRPHGQEEDVDVEVIGLDPQTLQSILSRYGDTRLVGKSFPVMLIKNRPRWDFTVPPKPGLSAAEASSRRDFTINAMMMDILSGEIIDHFNGQADLSHGIIRHTTPGVMAADPLRAYRACQFAARFGFVIHPDTLALISRTDLSQVQPDRIFQELLKLLLLSARPSLGLAYMLDSGILEKVHPLLFALTTCPQDAARHPEGSVWEHTLLVVDRAAGLKSSSTYAEAYMLAALLHDLGKPQTTSAGPRGLTTYGHDQKGALLAFDFLHGLTRHRRLIEAVTSLVREHMQPVLLYKQRDHVGDKSLVKLLERVDLRELLLLAEADLLGRGQESDFRVIRQWLEARLARLGLKPGQRLAPLVMGRDLLAAGIAPGPAYSSLLEKALDLQLAGKSKTEILEALLKT
;
A
#
# COMPACT_ATOMS: atom_id res chain seq x y z
N MET A 1 24.96 -23.65 3.10
CA MET A 1 24.05 -24.65 3.71
C MET A 1 23.06 -25.20 2.69
N LEU A 2 22.30 -24.37 1.97
CA LEU A 2 21.39 -24.83 0.91
C LEU A 2 22.05 -25.76 -0.12
N ALA A 3 23.25 -25.45 -0.60
CA ALA A 3 24.00 -26.34 -1.50
C ALA A 3 24.27 -27.74 -0.88
N LYS A 4 24.48 -27.83 0.43
CA LYS A 4 24.66 -29.11 1.14
C LYS A 4 23.36 -29.91 1.20
N ILE A 5 22.25 -29.23 1.50
CA ILE A 5 20.90 -29.82 1.47
C ILE A 5 20.59 -30.33 0.05
N ALA A 6 20.86 -29.52 -0.98
CA ALA A 6 20.66 -29.89 -2.37
C ALA A 6 21.50 -31.10 -2.78
N ALA A 7 22.73 -31.23 -2.29
CA ALA A 7 23.58 -32.40 -2.54
C ALA A 7 23.00 -33.68 -1.90
N GLU A 8 22.43 -33.59 -0.68
CA GLU A 8 21.74 -34.74 -0.05
C GLU A 8 20.45 -35.11 -0.78
N ILE A 9 19.70 -34.11 -1.27
CA ILE A 9 18.52 -34.33 -2.14
C ILE A 9 18.94 -35.06 -3.42
N ALA A 10 20.04 -34.64 -4.05
CA ALA A 10 20.59 -35.29 -5.24
C ALA A 10 21.02 -36.73 -4.97
N ALA A 11 21.68 -36.99 -3.84
CA ALA A 11 22.07 -38.33 -3.43
C ALA A 11 20.87 -39.26 -3.18
N ALA A 12 19.71 -38.71 -2.81
CA ALA A 12 18.46 -39.45 -2.65
C ALA A 12 17.67 -39.64 -3.96
N GLY A 13 18.20 -39.19 -5.10
CA GLY A 13 17.56 -39.29 -6.42
C GLY A 13 16.66 -38.11 -6.79
N GLY A 14 16.66 -37.05 -5.98
CA GLY A 14 15.93 -35.80 -6.27
C GLY A 14 16.76 -34.73 -6.98
N ARG A 15 16.13 -33.60 -7.27
CA ARG A 15 16.80 -32.36 -7.65
C ARG A 15 16.13 -31.17 -6.97
N ALA A 16 16.93 -30.22 -6.52
CA ALA A 16 16.47 -29.01 -5.85
C ALA A 16 16.79 -27.79 -6.70
N TYR A 17 15.77 -26.95 -6.92
CA TYR A 17 15.87 -25.78 -7.77
C TYR A 17 15.47 -24.54 -7.01
N TYR A 18 16.22 -23.46 -7.18
CA TYR A 18 15.69 -22.13 -6.93
C TYR A 18 14.61 -21.82 -7.95
N VAL A 19 13.53 -21.18 -7.52
CA VAL A 19 12.35 -20.92 -8.35
C VAL A 19 11.75 -19.54 -8.09
N GLY A 20 10.83 -19.10 -8.96
CA GLY A 20 10.01 -17.92 -8.71
C GLY A 20 10.80 -16.61 -8.72
N GLY A 21 10.55 -15.78 -7.70
CA GLY A 21 11.16 -14.44 -7.61
C GLY A 21 12.67 -14.47 -7.52
N TYR A 22 13.25 -15.51 -6.92
CA TYR A 22 14.70 -15.65 -6.76
C TYR A 22 15.41 -15.69 -8.12
N VAL A 23 14.99 -16.58 -9.03
CA VAL A 23 15.62 -16.74 -10.35
C VAL A 23 15.43 -15.48 -11.20
N ARG A 24 14.24 -14.89 -11.17
CA ARG A 24 13.97 -13.61 -11.86
C ARG A 24 14.90 -12.51 -11.37
N ASP A 25 14.98 -12.31 -10.06
CA ASP A 25 15.74 -11.21 -9.48
C ASP A 25 17.26 -11.42 -9.66
N HIS A 26 17.71 -12.68 -9.65
CA HIS A 26 19.07 -13.09 -10.02
C HIS A 26 19.43 -12.62 -11.44
N LEU A 27 18.58 -12.96 -12.41
CA LEU A 27 18.78 -12.58 -13.81
C LEU A 27 18.66 -11.07 -14.06
N MET A 28 17.93 -10.35 -13.21
CA MET A 28 17.87 -8.89 -13.22
C MET A 28 19.11 -8.22 -12.59
N GLY A 29 20.09 -9.00 -12.13
CA GLY A 29 21.30 -8.48 -11.46
C GLY A 29 21.00 -7.84 -10.09
N ARG A 30 19.88 -8.20 -9.45
CA ARG A 30 19.55 -7.68 -8.12
C ARG A 30 20.40 -8.41 -7.08
N PRO A 31 20.98 -7.69 -6.10
CA PRO A 31 21.80 -8.33 -5.09
C PRO A 31 20.94 -9.24 -4.22
N HIS A 32 21.40 -10.48 -4.03
CA HIS A 32 20.78 -11.41 -3.10
C HIS A 32 21.28 -11.14 -1.68
N GLY A 33 20.40 -10.79 -0.76
CA GLY A 33 20.71 -10.67 0.67
C GLY A 33 21.02 -12.02 1.33
N GLN A 34 21.76 -11.99 2.45
CA GLN A 34 22.09 -13.21 3.22
C GLN A 34 20.88 -13.84 3.94
N GLU A 35 19.77 -13.12 4.07
CA GLU A 35 18.53 -13.53 4.76
C GLU A 35 17.32 -13.60 3.81
N GLU A 36 17.53 -13.82 2.52
CA GLU A 36 16.42 -13.82 1.56
C GLU A 36 15.44 -14.98 1.76
N ASP A 37 14.17 -14.66 1.54
CA ASP A 37 13.10 -15.63 1.32
C ASP A 37 13.40 -16.39 0.03
N VAL A 38 13.78 -17.66 0.16
CA VAL A 38 14.13 -18.52 -0.98
C VAL A 38 13.08 -19.60 -1.13
N ASP A 39 12.41 -19.58 -2.29
CA ASP A 39 11.56 -20.69 -2.70
C ASP A 39 12.44 -21.79 -3.34
N VAL A 40 12.31 -23.01 -2.84
CA VAL A 40 12.98 -24.19 -3.39
C VAL A 40 11.93 -25.20 -3.84
N GLU A 41 11.97 -25.58 -5.11
CA GLU A 41 11.15 -26.69 -5.63
C GLU A 41 12.01 -27.95 -5.77
N VAL A 42 11.54 -29.02 -5.14
CA VAL A 42 12.22 -30.32 -5.11
C VAL A 42 11.46 -31.30 -6.00
N ILE A 43 12.12 -31.78 -7.04
CA ILE A 43 11.55 -32.76 -7.99
C ILE A 43 12.21 -34.12 -7.76
N GLY A 44 11.43 -35.20 -7.90
CA GLY A 44 11.94 -36.57 -7.85
C GLY A 44 11.96 -37.21 -6.46
N LEU A 45 11.57 -36.49 -5.41
CA LEU A 45 11.39 -37.05 -4.06
C LEU A 45 9.93 -36.96 -3.62
N ASP A 46 9.52 -37.90 -2.77
CA ASP A 46 8.29 -37.79 -2.00
C ASP A 46 8.48 -36.86 -0.77
N PRO A 47 7.37 -36.32 -0.21
CA PRO A 47 7.44 -35.44 0.95
C PRO A 47 8.11 -36.05 2.19
N GLN A 48 7.96 -37.36 2.44
CA GLN A 48 8.51 -38.02 3.63
C GLN A 48 10.04 -38.13 3.54
N THR A 49 10.55 -38.44 2.34
CA THR A 49 11.99 -38.48 2.08
C THR A 49 12.60 -37.09 2.21
N LEU A 50 11.95 -36.06 1.64
CA LEU A 50 12.41 -34.68 1.80
C LEU A 50 12.43 -34.26 3.27
N GLN A 51 11.37 -34.53 4.02
CA GLN A 51 11.30 -34.20 5.45
C GLN A 51 12.43 -34.86 6.24
N SER A 52 12.76 -36.11 5.93
CA SER A 52 13.84 -36.86 6.58
C SER A 52 15.24 -36.30 6.31
N ILE A 53 15.43 -35.64 5.16
CA ILE A 53 16.67 -34.92 4.84
C ILE A 53 16.70 -33.59 5.60
N LEU A 54 15.62 -32.81 5.52
CA LEU A 54 15.53 -31.48 6.12
C LEU A 54 15.62 -31.53 7.66
N SER A 55 15.12 -32.59 8.31
CA SER A 55 15.16 -32.76 9.77
C SER A 55 16.57 -32.84 10.36
N ARG A 56 17.57 -33.21 9.53
CA ARG A 56 19.00 -33.20 9.92
C ARG A 56 19.55 -31.78 10.10
N TYR A 57 18.87 -30.78 9.56
CA TYR A 57 19.28 -29.38 9.55
C TYR A 57 18.50 -28.52 10.56
N GLY A 58 17.45 -29.08 11.16
CA GLY A 58 16.61 -28.48 12.18
C GLY A 58 15.19 -29.04 12.15
N ASP A 59 14.36 -28.64 13.12
CA ASP A 59 12.95 -29.02 13.17
C ASP A 59 12.23 -28.61 11.90
N THR A 60 11.62 -29.57 11.20
CA THR A 60 10.79 -29.30 10.03
C THR A 60 9.36 -28.98 10.41
N ARG A 61 8.74 -28.00 9.76
CA ARG A 61 7.31 -27.70 9.89
C ARG A 61 6.65 -27.68 8.51
N LEU A 62 5.58 -28.44 8.36
CA LEU A 62 4.71 -28.35 7.19
C LEU A 62 3.67 -27.24 7.40
N VAL A 63 3.55 -26.33 6.44
CA VAL A 63 2.56 -25.23 6.44
C VAL A 63 1.78 -25.22 5.14
N GLY A 64 0.55 -24.69 5.17
CA GLY A 64 -0.33 -24.64 3.99
C GLY A 64 -1.15 -25.91 3.77
N LYS A 65 -2.48 -25.77 3.75
CA LYS A 65 -3.40 -26.91 3.53
C LYS A 65 -3.52 -27.29 2.05
N SER A 66 -3.56 -26.31 1.15
CA SER A 66 -3.76 -26.51 -0.29
C SER A 66 -2.44 -26.56 -1.08
N PHE A 67 -1.38 -25.93 -0.54
CA PHE A 67 -0.04 -25.92 -1.09
C PHE A 67 0.94 -26.17 0.05
N PRO A 68 1.24 -27.45 0.36
CA PRO A 68 2.11 -27.78 1.46
C PRO A 68 3.54 -27.28 1.18
N VAL A 69 4.07 -26.49 2.10
CA VAL A 69 5.44 -25.99 2.11
C VAL A 69 6.14 -26.50 3.38
N MET A 70 7.35 -27.03 3.24
CA MET A 70 8.20 -27.41 4.36
C MET A 70 9.18 -26.30 4.70
N LEU A 71 9.22 -25.95 5.98
CA LEU A 71 10.13 -24.96 6.56
C LEU A 71 11.08 -25.65 7.54
N ILE A 72 12.29 -25.12 7.69
CA ILE A 72 13.22 -25.51 8.76
C ILE A 72 13.19 -24.41 9.83
N LYS A 73 12.86 -24.74 11.08
CA LYS A 73 12.84 -23.75 12.18
C LYS A 73 14.22 -23.15 12.41
N ASN A 74 14.26 -21.89 12.84
CA ASN A 74 15.48 -21.13 13.16
C ASN A 74 16.48 -21.04 12.00
N ARG A 75 15.97 -21.14 10.76
CA ARG A 75 16.72 -20.89 9.53
C ARG A 75 16.12 -19.68 8.82
N PRO A 76 16.87 -19.06 7.88
CA PRO A 76 16.26 -18.13 6.94
C PRO A 76 15.06 -18.79 6.24
N ARG A 77 14.14 -17.98 5.73
CA ARG A 77 12.87 -18.47 5.19
C ARG A 77 13.10 -19.21 3.87
N TRP A 78 13.41 -20.49 3.99
CA TRP A 78 13.55 -21.42 2.87
C TRP A 78 12.29 -22.27 2.78
N ASP A 79 11.52 -21.98 1.74
CA ASP A 79 10.21 -22.57 1.50
C ASP A 79 10.39 -23.75 0.53
N PHE A 80 10.47 -24.97 1.07
CA PHE A 80 10.65 -26.18 0.27
C PHE A 80 9.30 -26.73 -0.17
N THR A 81 9.13 -26.92 -1.48
CA THR A 81 7.91 -27.45 -2.08
C THR A 81 8.21 -28.71 -2.88
N VAL A 82 7.28 -29.66 -2.83
CA VAL A 82 7.30 -30.87 -3.66
C VAL A 82 6.06 -30.83 -4.56
N PRO A 83 6.17 -31.17 -5.86
CA PRO A 83 5.02 -31.28 -6.73
C PRO A 83 3.94 -32.20 -6.14
N PRO A 84 2.64 -31.87 -6.30
CA PRO A 84 1.55 -32.59 -5.65
C PRO A 84 1.36 -34.02 -6.16
N LYS A 85 1.94 -34.36 -7.33
CA LYS A 85 1.95 -35.71 -7.88
C LYS A 85 3.39 -36.18 -8.03
N PRO A 86 3.73 -37.39 -7.54
CA PRO A 86 5.01 -38.00 -7.83
C PRO A 86 5.24 -38.11 -9.35
N GLY A 87 6.47 -37.84 -9.80
CA GLY A 87 6.87 -37.99 -11.20
C GLY A 87 6.53 -36.82 -12.14
N LEU A 88 6.00 -35.70 -11.63
CA LEU A 88 5.84 -34.49 -12.44
C LEU A 88 7.19 -33.99 -12.97
N SER A 89 7.23 -33.68 -14.27
CA SER A 89 8.40 -33.08 -14.92
C SER A 89 8.64 -31.63 -14.48
N ALA A 90 9.85 -31.12 -14.69
CA ALA A 90 10.18 -29.71 -14.46
C ALA A 90 9.29 -28.76 -15.30
N ALA A 91 8.92 -29.17 -16.51
CA ALA A 91 8.00 -28.42 -17.37
C ALA A 91 6.59 -28.33 -16.75
N GLU A 92 6.05 -29.43 -16.23
CA GLU A 92 4.75 -29.43 -15.56
C GLU A 92 4.78 -28.72 -14.19
N ALA A 93 5.93 -28.69 -13.53
CA ALA A 93 6.13 -27.89 -12.33
C ALA A 93 6.07 -26.39 -12.65
N SER A 94 6.82 -25.99 -13.67
CA SER A 94 6.90 -24.60 -14.15
C SER A 94 5.56 -24.10 -14.71
N SER A 95 4.77 -24.96 -15.37
CA SER A 95 3.49 -24.58 -16.00
C SER A 95 2.41 -24.14 -15.01
N ARG A 96 2.53 -24.54 -13.74
CA ARG A 96 1.59 -24.16 -12.67
C ARG A 96 1.83 -22.76 -12.13
N ARG A 97 2.99 -22.16 -12.42
CA ARG A 97 3.36 -20.82 -11.94
C ARG A 97 2.62 -19.74 -12.71
N ASP A 98 2.60 -18.54 -12.16
CA ASP A 98 1.78 -17.44 -12.66
C ASP A 98 2.25 -16.91 -14.02
N PHE A 99 3.52 -16.52 -14.12
CA PHE A 99 4.09 -15.87 -15.29
C PHE A 99 5.38 -16.53 -15.74
N THR A 100 5.69 -16.42 -17.03
CA THR A 100 6.91 -16.98 -17.66
C THR A 100 8.18 -16.54 -16.92
N ILE A 101 8.28 -15.26 -16.59
CA ILE A 101 9.39 -14.68 -15.82
C ILE A 101 9.55 -15.25 -14.40
N ASN A 102 8.52 -15.88 -13.83
CA ASN A 102 8.56 -16.53 -12.53
C ASN A 102 8.54 -18.06 -12.65
N ALA A 103 8.48 -18.60 -13.86
CA ALA A 103 8.41 -20.02 -14.17
C ALA A 103 9.78 -20.64 -14.47
N MET A 104 10.85 -19.84 -14.44
CA MET A 104 12.22 -20.32 -14.57
C MET A 104 12.67 -21.04 -13.31
N MET A 105 13.53 -22.05 -13.47
CA MET A 105 14.12 -22.83 -12.39
C MET A 105 15.64 -22.76 -12.52
N MET A 106 16.37 -22.63 -11.41
CA MET A 106 17.83 -22.68 -11.42
C MET A 106 18.31 -23.81 -10.52
N ASP A 107 19.02 -24.78 -11.07
CA ASP A 107 19.55 -25.91 -10.33
C ASP A 107 20.56 -25.43 -9.28
N ILE A 108 20.35 -25.80 -8.02
CA ILE A 108 21.14 -25.26 -6.89
C ILE A 108 22.61 -25.70 -6.95
N LEU A 109 22.90 -26.85 -7.56
CA LEU A 109 24.26 -27.42 -7.57
C LEU A 109 25.06 -26.98 -8.79
N SER A 110 24.45 -27.05 -9.97
CA SER A 110 25.08 -26.74 -11.24
C SER A 110 24.96 -25.27 -11.65
N GLY A 111 23.95 -24.56 -11.13
CA GLY A 111 23.62 -23.21 -11.58
C GLY A 111 22.93 -23.15 -12.94
N GLU A 112 22.61 -24.30 -13.55
CA GLU A 112 21.90 -24.35 -14.83
C GLU A 112 20.48 -23.79 -14.69
N ILE A 113 20.09 -22.92 -15.63
CA ILE A 113 18.75 -22.35 -15.70
C ILE A 113 17.90 -23.14 -16.69
N ILE A 114 16.79 -23.67 -16.20
CA ILE A 114 15.77 -24.36 -16.96
C ILE A 114 14.63 -23.37 -17.23
N ASP A 115 14.34 -23.15 -18.50
CA ASP A 115 13.28 -22.26 -18.97
C ASP A 115 12.44 -22.93 -20.06
N HIS A 116 11.27 -23.45 -19.66
CA HIS A 116 10.33 -24.12 -20.57
C HIS A 116 9.31 -23.16 -21.21
N PHE A 117 9.24 -21.91 -20.74
CA PHE A 117 8.19 -20.97 -21.10
C PHE A 117 8.73 -19.66 -21.69
N ASN A 118 10.02 -19.62 -22.05
CA ASN A 118 10.70 -18.46 -22.62
C ASN A 118 10.70 -17.24 -21.67
N GLY A 119 10.76 -17.50 -20.36
CA GLY A 119 10.82 -16.50 -19.31
C GLY A 119 12.04 -15.60 -19.38
N GLN A 120 13.19 -16.08 -19.87
CA GLN A 120 14.38 -15.25 -20.05
C GLN A 120 14.18 -14.17 -21.12
N ALA A 121 13.53 -14.51 -22.24
CA ALA A 121 13.24 -13.56 -23.30
C ALA A 121 12.11 -12.59 -22.92
N ASP A 122 11.08 -13.05 -22.22
CA ASP A 122 10.06 -12.13 -21.68
C ASP A 122 10.67 -11.20 -20.62
N LEU A 123 11.62 -11.67 -19.80
CA LEU A 123 12.32 -10.83 -18.82
C LEU A 123 13.19 -9.76 -19.49
N SER A 124 13.93 -10.10 -20.56
CA SER A 124 14.77 -9.15 -21.28
C SER A 124 13.95 -8.09 -22.04
N HIS A 125 12.75 -8.44 -22.50
CA HIS A 125 11.83 -7.51 -23.17
C HIS A 125 10.86 -6.80 -22.21
N GLY A 126 10.88 -7.12 -20.92
CA GLY A 126 9.98 -6.52 -19.94
C GLY A 126 8.51 -6.88 -20.16
N ILE A 127 8.22 -8.17 -20.37
CA ILE A 127 6.88 -8.68 -20.67
C ILE A 127 6.34 -9.52 -19.51
N ILE A 128 5.10 -9.25 -19.09
CA ILE A 128 4.33 -10.11 -18.19
C ILE A 128 3.44 -11.03 -19.05
N ARG A 129 3.86 -12.29 -19.19
CA ARG A 129 3.13 -13.33 -19.94
C ARG A 129 2.73 -14.48 -19.01
N HIS A 130 1.49 -14.94 -19.12
CA HIS A 130 1.02 -16.12 -18.39
C HIS A 130 1.65 -17.41 -18.97
N THR A 131 1.87 -18.43 -18.14
CA THR A 131 2.49 -19.70 -18.58
C THR A 131 1.54 -20.58 -19.39
N THR A 132 0.30 -20.75 -18.93
CA THR A 132 -0.74 -21.54 -19.61
C THR A 132 -2.12 -20.90 -19.46
N PRO A 133 -3.07 -21.08 -20.39
CA PRO A 133 -4.38 -20.42 -20.31
C PRO A 133 -5.18 -20.73 -19.03
N GLY A 134 -4.92 -21.87 -18.39
CA GLY A 134 -5.60 -22.30 -17.16
C GLY A 134 -5.07 -21.66 -15.87
N VAL A 135 -3.96 -20.92 -15.90
CA VAL A 135 -3.29 -20.45 -14.67
C VAL A 135 -4.11 -19.46 -13.86
N MET A 136 -4.94 -18.64 -14.50
CA MET A 136 -5.80 -17.67 -13.80
C MET A 136 -7.03 -18.36 -13.20
N ALA A 137 -7.54 -19.42 -13.83
CA ALA A 137 -8.63 -20.22 -13.25
C ALA A 137 -8.16 -20.97 -11.99
N ALA A 138 -6.90 -21.40 -11.96
CA ALA A 138 -6.31 -22.06 -10.79
C ALA A 138 -6.09 -21.12 -9.59
N ASP A 139 -5.72 -19.85 -9.84
CA ASP A 139 -5.66 -18.82 -8.80
C ASP A 139 -5.98 -17.44 -9.41
N PRO A 140 -7.24 -16.99 -9.30
CA PRO A 140 -7.68 -15.72 -9.90
C PRO A 140 -6.93 -14.49 -9.37
N LEU A 141 -6.29 -14.57 -8.19
CA LEU A 141 -5.46 -13.48 -7.67
C LEU A 141 -4.32 -13.10 -8.61
N ARG A 142 -3.89 -14.01 -9.51
CA ARG A 142 -2.85 -13.74 -10.50
C ARG A 142 -3.19 -12.57 -11.43
N ALA A 143 -4.47 -12.23 -11.59
CA ALA A 143 -4.90 -10.99 -12.25
C ALA A 143 -4.31 -9.73 -11.58
N TYR A 144 -4.42 -9.62 -10.25
CA TYR A 144 -3.83 -8.52 -9.48
C TYR A 144 -2.31 -8.57 -9.51
N ARG A 145 -1.72 -9.77 -9.43
CA ARG A 145 -0.26 -9.94 -9.50
C ARG A 145 0.32 -9.45 -10.82
N ALA A 146 -0.39 -9.66 -11.94
CA ALA A 146 0.06 -9.16 -13.24
C ALA A 146 0.17 -7.63 -13.25
N CYS A 147 -0.86 -6.94 -12.75
CA CYS A 147 -0.90 -5.49 -12.64
C CYS A 147 0.17 -4.98 -11.65
N GLN A 148 0.33 -5.67 -10.53
CA GLN A 148 1.35 -5.39 -9.51
C GLN A 148 2.77 -5.52 -10.08
N PHE A 149 3.07 -6.58 -10.85
CA PHE A 149 4.39 -6.77 -11.45
C PHE A 149 4.65 -5.81 -12.60
N ALA A 150 3.65 -5.50 -13.43
CA ALA A 150 3.74 -4.47 -14.46
C ALA A 150 4.16 -3.13 -13.84
N ALA A 151 3.50 -2.71 -12.75
CA ALA A 151 3.88 -1.51 -12.01
C ALA A 151 5.26 -1.62 -11.36
N ARG A 152 5.56 -2.74 -10.68
CA ARG A 152 6.80 -2.91 -9.91
C ARG A 152 8.05 -2.89 -10.78
N PHE A 153 7.98 -3.49 -11.97
CA PHE A 153 9.13 -3.65 -12.86
C PHE A 153 9.09 -2.68 -14.06
N GLY A 154 8.00 -1.95 -14.28
CA GLY A 154 7.82 -1.13 -15.47
C GLY A 154 7.62 -1.97 -16.73
N PHE A 155 7.04 -3.16 -16.58
CA PHE A 155 6.85 -4.13 -17.66
C PHE A 155 5.47 -3.96 -18.31
N VAL A 156 5.32 -4.49 -19.52
CA VAL A 156 4.08 -4.49 -20.30
C VAL A 156 3.38 -5.84 -20.14
N ILE A 157 2.07 -5.86 -19.92
CA ILE A 157 1.30 -7.10 -19.91
C ILE A 157 1.04 -7.55 -21.35
N HIS A 158 1.39 -8.81 -21.67
CA HIS A 158 1.13 -9.36 -23.00
C HIS A 158 -0.37 -9.35 -23.34
N PRO A 159 -0.80 -9.05 -24.59
CA PRO A 159 -2.21 -8.98 -24.96
C PRO A 159 -3.04 -10.21 -24.58
N ASP A 160 -2.52 -11.43 -24.81
CA ASP A 160 -3.23 -12.66 -24.42
C ASP A 160 -3.41 -12.80 -22.91
N THR A 161 -2.44 -12.31 -22.12
CA THR A 161 -2.55 -12.25 -20.67
C THR A 161 -3.59 -11.24 -20.25
N LEU A 162 -3.62 -10.06 -20.87
CA LEU A 162 -4.62 -9.03 -20.58
C LEU A 162 -6.05 -9.51 -20.93
N ALA A 163 -6.21 -10.19 -22.06
CA ALA A 163 -7.47 -10.82 -22.45
C ALA A 163 -7.89 -11.92 -21.45
N LEU A 164 -6.94 -12.69 -20.93
CA LEU A 164 -7.20 -13.70 -19.89
C LEU A 164 -7.63 -13.05 -18.56
N ILE A 165 -6.97 -11.97 -18.13
CA ILE A 165 -7.37 -11.20 -16.94
C ILE A 165 -8.80 -10.68 -17.11
N SER A 166 -9.12 -10.14 -18.28
CA SER A 166 -10.44 -9.55 -18.57
C SER A 166 -11.60 -10.54 -18.52
N ARG A 167 -11.36 -11.85 -18.66
CA ARG A 167 -12.38 -12.91 -18.51
C ARG A 167 -12.34 -13.65 -17.18
N THR A 168 -11.38 -13.32 -16.30
CA THR A 168 -11.20 -14.02 -15.03
C THR A 168 -12.27 -13.57 -14.03
N ASP A 169 -12.91 -14.52 -13.35
CA ASP A 169 -13.82 -14.24 -12.23
C ASP A 169 -13.01 -14.08 -10.93
N LEU A 170 -13.19 -12.93 -10.28
CA LEU A 170 -12.49 -12.54 -9.05
C LEU A 170 -13.38 -12.69 -7.81
N SER A 171 -14.64 -13.12 -7.96
CA SER A 171 -15.63 -13.18 -6.88
C SER A 171 -15.22 -14.06 -5.69
N GLN A 172 -14.43 -15.10 -5.95
CA GLN A 172 -13.97 -16.06 -4.93
C GLN A 172 -12.63 -15.69 -4.29
N VAL A 173 -11.99 -14.60 -4.74
CA VAL A 173 -10.71 -14.17 -4.18
C VAL A 173 -10.95 -13.51 -2.83
N GLN A 174 -10.27 -14.03 -1.81
CA GLN A 174 -10.36 -13.47 -0.46
C GLN A 174 -9.93 -11.99 -0.45
N PRO A 175 -10.73 -11.08 0.16
CA PRO A 175 -10.44 -9.64 0.11
C PRO A 175 -9.06 -9.26 0.66
N ASP A 176 -8.60 -9.94 1.71
CA ASP A 176 -7.26 -9.68 2.27
C ASP A 176 -6.14 -10.01 1.27
N ARG A 177 -6.31 -11.05 0.44
CA ARG A 177 -5.33 -11.36 -0.62
C ARG A 177 -5.30 -10.27 -1.68
N ILE A 178 -6.47 -9.72 -2.06
CA ILE A 178 -6.57 -8.56 -2.97
C ILE A 178 -5.85 -7.36 -2.35
N PHE A 179 -6.11 -7.09 -1.07
CA PHE A 179 -5.51 -6.00 -0.33
C PHE A 179 -3.98 -6.06 -0.34
N GLN A 180 -3.39 -7.25 -0.10
CA GLN A 180 -1.94 -7.42 -0.12
C GLN A 180 -1.33 -7.14 -1.51
N GLU A 181 -1.97 -7.57 -2.60
CA GLU A 181 -1.45 -7.29 -3.95
C GLU A 181 -1.61 -5.81 -4.35
N LEU A 182 -2.71 -5.16 -3.95
CA LEU A 182 -2.88 -3.72 -4.12
C LEU A 182 -1.84 -2.93 -3.32
N LEU A 183 -1.57 -3.33 -2.08
CA LEU A 183 -0.56 -2.68 -1.24
C LEU A 183 0.84 -2.85 -1.81
N LYS A 184 1.20 -4.04 -2.30
CA LYS A 184 2.49 -4.27 -3.01
C LYS A 184 2.61 -3.41 -4.27
N LEU A 185 1.53 -3.23 -5.02
CA LEU A 185 1.51 -2.37 -6.20
C LEU A 185 1.89 -0.94 -5.81
N LEU A 186 1.26 -0.40 -4.75
CA LEU A 186 1.52 0.95 -4.27
C LEU A 186 2.91 1.11 -3.62
N LEU A 187 3.36 0.12 -2.85
CA LEU A 187 4.59 0.23 -2.06
C LEU A 187 5.85 -0.16 -2.81
N LEU A 188 5.80 -1.08 -3.78
CA LEU A 188 6.99 -1.60 -4.44
C LEU A 188 7.24 -1.00 -5.82
N SER A 189 6.28 -0.24 -6.36
CA SER A 189 6.43 0.45 -7.63
C SER A 189 6.98 1.87 -7.46
N ALA A 190 7.79 2.30 -8.43
CA ALA A 190 8.16 3.70 -8.63
C ALA A 190 7.09 4.48 -9.41
N ARG A 191 6.25 3.79 -10.19
CA ARG A 191 5.13 4.34 -10.96
C ARG A 191 3.88 3.47 -10.79
N PRO A 192 3.20 3.53 -9.62
CA PRO A 192 1.99 2.75 -9.36
C PRO A 192 0.91 2.91 -10.44
N SER A 193 0.87 4.06 -11.12
CA SER A 193 -0.08 4.37 -12.18
C SER A 193 -0.14 3.30 -13.29
N LEU A 194 0.99 2.69 -13.65
CA LEU A 194 1.06 1.67 -14.71
C LEU A 194 0.19 0.45 -14.39
N GLY A 195 0.26 -0.05 -13.14
CA GLY A 195 -0.54 -1.19 -12.73
C GLY A 195 -2.01 -0.84 -12.57
N LEU A 196 -2.30 0.36 -12.05
CA LEU A 196 -3.68 0.84 -11.92
C LEU A 196 -4.34 1.05 -13.29
N ALA A 197 -3.60 1.52 -14.29
CA ALA A 197 -4.06 1.60 -15.68
C ALA A 197 -4.43 0.22 -16.22
N TYR A 198 -3.60 -0.81 -16.01
CA TYR A 198 -3.96 -2.18 -16.39
C TYR A 198 -5.18 -2.73 -15.64
N MET A 199 -5.40 -2.32 -14.38
CA MET A 199 -6.62 -2.68 -13.65
C MET A 199 -7.87 -2.05 -14.28
N LEU A 200 -7.75 -0.85 -14.86
CA LEU A 200 -8.83 -0.23 -15.65
C LEU A 200 -9.02 -0.97 -16.97
N ASP A 201 -7.95 -1.13 -17.76
CA ASP A 201 -7.99 -1.73 -19.10
C ASP A 201 -8.51 -3.17 -19.11
N SER A 202 -8.25 -3.91 -18.04
CA SER A 202 -8.74 -5.28 -17.88
C SER A 202 -10.13 -5.40 -17.24
N GLY A 203 -10.75 -4.27 -16.87
CA GLY A 203 -12.05 -4.23 -16.21
C GLY A 203 -12.04 -4.70 -14.75
N ILE A 204 -10.87 -4.85 -14.11
CA ILE A 204 -10.79 -5.17 -12.67
C ILE A 204 -11.47 -4.08 -11.84
N LEU A 205 -11.24 -2.81 -12.18
CA LEU A 205 -11.84 -1.69 -11.43
C LEU A 205 -13.37 -1.73 -11.50
N GLU A 206 -13.93 -1.92 -12.69
CA GLU A 206 -15.38 -2.00 -12.88
C GLU A 206 -16.00 -3.15 -12.07
N LYS A 207 -15.38 -4.33 -12.10
CA LYS A 207 -15.92 -5.55 -11.47
C LYS A 207 -15.74 -5.58 -9.95
N VAL A 208 -14.62 -5.09 -9.43
CA VAL A 208 -14.21 -5.33 -8.04
C VAL A 208 -14.05 -4.04 -7.23
N HIS A 209 -13.75 -2.92 -7.88
CA HIS A 209 -13.51 -1.64 -7.21
C HIS A 209 -14.39 -0.51 -7.79
N PRO A 210 -15.73 -0.62 -7.71
CA PRO A 210 -16.64 0.33 -8.34
C PRO A 210 -16.45 1.78 -7.85
N LEU A 211 -15.97 1.97 -6.61
CA LEU A 211 -15.63 3.30 -6.08
C LEU A 211 -14.46 3.96 -6.84
N LEU A 212 -13.45 3.18 -7.22
CA LEU A 212 -12.33 3.67 -8.05
C LEU A 212 -12.78 3.85 -9.50
N PHE A 213 -13.58 2.91 -10.03
CA PHE A 213 -14.11 3.02 -11.39
C PHE A 213 -14.94 4.30 -11.60
N ALA A 214 -15.72 4.71 -10.60
CA ALA A 214 -16.51 5.95 -10.64
C ALA A 214 -15.65 7.23 -10.82
N LEU A 215 -14.35 7.19 -10.54
CA LEU A 215 -13.45 8.32 -10.78
C LEU A 215 -13.20 8.56 -12.28
N THR A 216 -13.30 7.52 -13.11
CA THR A 216 -13.02 7.58 -14.56
C THR A 216 -14.05 8.41 -15.33
N THR A 217 -15.29 8.44 -14.83
CA THR A 217 -16.41 9.14 -15.46
C THR A 217 -16.79 10.43 -14.74
N CYS A 218 -16.11 10.76 -13.64
CA CYS A 218 -16.39 11.97 -12.86
C CYS A 218 -15.92 13.22 -13.63
N PRO A 219 -16.83 14.16 -13.94
CA PRO A 219 -16.46 15.36 -14.67
C PRO A 219 -15.58 16.29 -13.83
N GLN A 220 -14.58 16.90 -14.44
CA GLN A 220 -13.76 17.95 -13.83
C GLN A 220 -13.78 19.23 -14.67
N ASP A 221 -13.53 20.37 -14.02
CA ASP A 221 -13.36 21.65 -14.70
C ASP A 221 -12.02 21.66 -15.44
N ALA A 222 -12.06 21.62 -16.78
CA ALA A 222 -10.88 21.54 -17.64
C ALA A 222 -9.88 22.70 -17.45
N ALA A 223 -10.33 23.88 -16.96
CA ALA A 223 -9.41 24.99 -16.70
C ALA A 223 -8.59 24.77 -15.42
N ARG A 224 -9.17 24.08 -14.43
CA ARG A 224 -8.54 23.77 -13.14
C ARG A 224 -7.87 22.40 -13.12
N HIS A 225 -8.32 21.51 -13.99
CA HIS A 225 -7.87 20.13 -14.14
C HIS A 225 -7.56 19.84 -15.61
N PRO A 226 -6.48 20.43 -16.18
CA PRO A 226 -6.06 20.14 -17.55
C PRO A 226 -5.62 18.68 -17.74
N GLU A 227 -5.32 17.95 -16.65
CA GLU A 227 -4.94 16.55 -16.65
C GLU A 227 -6.07 15.58 -17.07
N GLY A 228 -7.33 16.04 -17.04
CA GLY A 228 -8.49 15.25 -17.47
C GLY A 228 -9.44 14.88 -16.33
N SER A 229 -9.76 13.60 -16.24
CA SER A 229 -10.66 12.98 -15.27
C SER A 229 -10.05 12.90 -13.86
N VAL A 230 -10.92 12.69 -12.85
CA VAL A 230 -10.47 12.44 -11.47
C VAL A 230 -9.57 11.20 -11.40
N TRP A 231 -9.78 10.21 -12.26
CA TRP A 231 -8.91 9.04 -12.36
C TRP A 231 -7.50 9.41 -12.85
N GLU A 232 -7.39 10.18 -13.93
CA GLU A 232 -6.09 10.64 -14.46
C GLU A 232 -5.33 11.46 -13.41
N HIS A 233 -6.03 12.36 -12.71
CA HIS A 233 -5.47 13.06 -11.56
C HIS A 233 -4.98 12.10 -10.47
N THR A 234 -5.81 11.12 -10.09
CA THR A 234 -5.44 10.12 -9.07
C THR A 234 -4.17 9.35 -9.48
N LEU A 235 -4.03 8.96 -10.75
CA LEU A 235 -2.83 8.29 -11.28
C LEU A 235 -1.58 9.17 -11.16
N LEU A 236 -1.69 10.47 -11.43
CA LEU A 236 -0.58 11.42 -11.26
C LEU A 236 -0.21 11.57 -9.77
N VAL A 237 -1.20 11.68 -8.89
CA VAL A 237 -0.99 11.83 -7.44
C VAL A 237 -0.30 10.61 -6.85
N VAL A 238 -0.70 9.39 -7.21
CA VAL A 238 -0.04 8.18 -6.68
C VAL A 238 1.41 8.03 -7.17
N ASP A 239 1.72 8.46 -8.39
CA ASP A 239 3.11 8.49 -8.88
C ASP A 239 3.95 9.53 -8.14
N ARG A 240 3.40 10.74 -7.89
CA ARG A 240 4.04 11.76 -7.05
C ARG A 240 4.27 11.24 -5.63
N ALA A 241 3.26 10.61 -5.05
CA ALA A 241 3.35 10.04 -3.72
C ALA A 241 4.42 8.95 -3.64
N ALA A 242 4.53 8.08 -4.65
CA ALA A 242 5.58 7.06 -4.71
C ALA A 242 7.00 7.67 -4.64
N GLY A 243 7.21 8.84 -5.25
CA GLY A 243 8.48 9.59 -5.20
C GLY A 243 8.78 10.23 -3.83
N LEU A 244 7.76 10.58 -3.05
CA LEU A 244 7.89 11.18 -1.71
C LEU A 244 7.86 10.16 -0.57
N LYS A 245 7.50 8.91 -0.87
CA LYS A 245 7.26 7.81 0.08
C LYS A 245 8.39 7.57 1.09
N SER A 246 9.64 7.80 0.72
CA SER A 246 10.79 7.64 1.65
C SER A 246 10.79 8.64 2.81
N SER A 247 10.05 9.75 2.68
CA SER A 247 9.87 10.74 3.74
C SER A 247 8.70 10.42 4.68
N SER A 248 7.87 9.45 4.30
CA SER A 248 6.74 8.97 5.10
C SER A 248 7.24 8.07 6.24
N THR A 249 6.62 8.23 7.40
CA THR A 249 6.79 7.35 8.56
C THR A 249 5.75 6.24 8.60
N TYR A 250 4.67 6.37 7.81
CA TYR A 250 3.63 5.37 7.67
C TYR A 250 3.21 5.19 6.20
N ALA A 251 4.14 4.70 5.38
CA ALA A 251 4.02 4.61 3.93
C ALA A 251 2.74 3.88 3.45
N GLU A 252 2.27 2.86 4.16
CA GLU A 252 1.02 2.17 3.86
C GLU A 252 -0.19 3.11 3.88
N ALA A 253 -0.36 3.85 4.98
CA ALA A 253 -1.47 4.79 5.14
C ALA A 253 -1.35 5.94 4.14
N TYR A 254 -0.13 6.45 3.94
CA TYR A 254 0.14 7.53 3.00
C TYR A 254 -0.22 7.17 1.55
N MET A 255 0.27 6.04 1.04
CA MET A 255 0.01 5.64 -0.36
C MET A 255 -1.46 5.26 -0.59
N LEU A 256 -2.12 4.63 0.39
CA LEU A 256 -3.55 4.37 0.30
C LEU A 256 -4.37 5.67 0.34
N ALA A 257 -3.99 6.65 1.18
CA ALA A 257 -4.64 7.94 1.18
C ALA A 257 -4.46 8.66 -0.17
N ALA A 258 -3.29 8.59 -0.80
CA ALA A 258 -3.06 9.14 -2.13
C ALA A 258 -4.01 8.53 -3.19
N LEU A 259 -4.21 7.21 -3.17
CA LEU A 259 -5.16 6.53 -4.08
C LEU A 259 -6.62 6.92 -3.81
N LEU A 260 -6.98 7.19 -2.56
CA LEU A 260 -8.38 7.29 -2.13
C LEU A 260 -8.85 8.73 -1.82
N HIS A 261 -7.96 9.73 -1.85
CA HIS A 261 -8.25 11.10 -1.40
C HIS A 261 -9.47 11.73 -2.09
N ASP A 262 -9.68 11.39 -3.35
CA ASP A 262 -10.71 11.96 -4.22
C ASP A 262 -11.96 11.09 -4.40
N LEU A 263 -12.10 9.99 -3.66
CA LEU A 263 -13.26 9.09 -3.75
C LEU A 263 -14.62 9.79 -3.58
N GLY A 264 -14.66 10.92 -2.89
CA GLY A 264 -15.88 11.69 -2.69
C GLY A 264 -16.34 12.49 -3.91
N LYS A 265 -15.46 12.77 -4.88
CA LYS A 265 -15.77 13.66 -6.01
C LYS A 265 -16.95 13.18 -6.86
N PRO A 266 -17.08 11.90 -7.24
CA PRO A 266 -18.23 11.44 -8.04
C PRO A 266 -19.59 11.71 -7.39
N GLN A 267 -19.68 11.67 -6.06
CA GLN A 267 -20.95 11.83 -5.34
C GLN A 267 -21.21 13.28 -4.86
N THR A 268 -20.25 14.18 -5.05
CA THR A 268 -20.32 15.57 -4.55
C THR A 268 -20.09 16.62 -5.63
N THR A 269 -19.75 16.20 -6.85
CA THR A 269 -19.59 17.10 -7.99
C THR A 269 -20.95 17.41 -8.60
N SER A 270 -21.26 18.70 -8.68
CA SER A 270 -22.49 19.20 -9.31
C SER A 270 -22.19 20.38 -10.22
N ALA A 271 -22.98 20.52 -11.28
CA ALA A 271 -22.96 21.68 -12.15
C ALA A 271 -23.78 22.81 -11.52
N GLY A 272 -23.18 23.97 -11.36
CA GLY A 272 -23.85 25.18 -10.88
C GLY A 272 -23.69 26.35 -11.86
N PRO A 273 -24.30 27.51 -11.53
CA PRO A 273 -24.24 28.70 -12.38
C PRO A 273 -22.82 29.24 -12.65
N ARG A 274 -21.85 28.88 -11.80
CA ARG A 274 -20.44 29.30 -11.87
C ARG A 274 -19.50 28.17 -12.33
N GLY A 275 -20.05 27.12 -12.94
CA GLY A 275 -19.32 25.93 -13.35
C GLY A 275 -19.43 24.77 -12.36
N LEU A 276 -18.52 23.80 -12.48
CA LEU A 276 -18.49 22.61 -11.63
C LEU A 276 -18.00 22.95 -10.21
N THR A 277 -18.69 22.40 -9.21
CA THR A 277 -18.34 22.52 -7.79
C THR A 277 -18.34 21.17 -7.12
N THR A 278 -17.39 20.95 -6.21
CA THR A 278 -17.15 19.66 -5.54
C THR A 278 -16.98 19.87 -4.04
N TYR A 279 -18.05 20.36 -3.40
CA TYR A 279 -18.06 20.71 -1.98
C TYR A 279 -18.21 19.47 -1.10
N GLY A 280 -17.36 19.34 -0.08
CA GLY A 280 -17.44 18.26 0.92
C GLY A 280 -16.95 16.89 0.42
N HIS A 281 -16.23 16.82 -0.70
CA HIS A 281 -15.69 15.57 -1.21
C HIS A 281 -14.64 14.94 -0.30
N ASP A 282 -13.93 15.74 0.49
CA ASP A 282 -13.01 15.31 1.54
C ASP A 282 -13.74 14.52 2.64
N GLN A 283 -14.85 15.07 3.14
CA GLN A 283 -15.66 14.41 4.18
C GLN A 283 -16.38 13.18 3.65
N LYS A 284 -16.97 13.28 2.45
CA LYS A 284 -17.63 12.14 1.80
C LYS A 284 -16.61 11.07 1.39
N GLY A 285 -15.46 11.49 0.89
CA GLY A 285 -14.34 10.64 0.50
C GLY A 285 -13.81 9.84 1.67
N ALA A 286 -13.71 10.43 2.87
CA ALA A 286 -13.30 9.72 4.08
C ALA A 286 -14.24 8.56 4.44
N LEU A 287 -15.56 8.75 4.27
CA LEU A 287 -16.55 7.68 4.49
C LEU A 287 -16.39 6.56 3.44
N LEU A 288 -16.21 6.93 2.17
CA LEU A 288 -16.02 5.95 1.09
C LEU A 288 -14.68 5.21 1.20
N ALA A 289 -13.63 5.88 1.67
CA ALA A 289 -12.33 5.26 1.95
C ALA A 289 -12.43 4.27 3.12
N PHE A 290 -13.24 4.57 4.15
CA PHE A 290 -13.56 3.62 5.21
C PHE A 290 -14.22 2.37 4.64
N ASP A 291 -15.30 2.54 3.85
CA ASP A 291 -16.04 1.43 3.27
C ASP A 291 -15.16 0.58 2.34
N PHE A 292 -14.35 1.24 1.50
CA PHE A 292 -13.40 0.59 0.60
C PHE A 292 -12.41 -0.30 1.37
N LEU A 293 -11.74 0.25 2.39
CA LEU A 293 -10.74 -0.50 3.14
C LEU A 293 -11.37 -1.54 4.06
N HIS A 294 -12.53 -1.27 4.65
CA HIS A 294 -13.23 -2.23 5.50
C HIS A 294 -13.74 -3.45 4.71
N GLY A 295 -13.97 -3.29 3.40
CA GLY A 295 -14.22 -4.40 2.48
C GLY A 295 -13.00 -5.28 2.22
N LEU A 296 -11.78 -4.77 2.42
CA LEU A 296 -10.53 -5.40 2.02
C LEU A 296 -9.66 -5.89 3.18
N THR A 297 -9.64 -5.18 4.32
CA THR A 297 -8.78 -5.47 5.47
C THR A 297 -9.46 -5.18 6.81
N ARG A 298 -8.91 -5.73 7.90
CA ARG A 298 -9.33 -5.49 9.29
C ARG A 298 -8.31 -4.67 10.09
N HIS A 299 -7.31 -4.09 9.43
CA HIS A 299 -6.25 -3.30 10.07
C HIS A 299 -6.79 -1.95 10.57
N ARG A 300 -7.40 -1.93 11.76
CA ARG A 300 -8.11 -0.75 12.30
C ARG A 300 -7.27 0.54 12.29
N ARG A 301 -6.01 0.48 12.76
CA ARG A 301 -5.12 1.65 12.79
C ARG A 301 -4.83 2.21 11.39
N LEU A 302 -4.70 1.33 10.40
CA LEU A 302 -4.48 1.72 9.01
C LEU A 302 -5.72 2.42 8.45
N ILE A 303 -6.90 1.83 8.66
CA ILE A 303 -8.17 2.40 8.20
C ILE A 303 -8.36 3.79 8.82
N GLU A 304 -8.22 3.92 10.14
CA GLU A 304 -8.34 5.21 10.84
C GLU A 304 -7.36 6.25 10.29
N ALA A 305 -6.09 5.88 10.08
CA ALA A 305 -5.08 6.77 9.53
C ALA A 305 -5.41 7.23 8.10
N VAL A 306 -5.78 6.30 7.21
CA VAL A 306 -6.16 6.64 5.82
C VAL A 306 -7.40 7.53 5.80
N THR A 307 -8.45 7.20 6.56
CA THR A 307 -9.68 8.00 6.58
C THR A 307 -9.44 9.41 7.10
N SER A 308 -8.54 9.57 8.08
CA SER A 308 -8.19 10.89 8.63
C SER A 308 -7.38 11.70 7.62
N LEU A 309 -6.44 11.07 6.92
CA LEU A 309 -5.68 11.71 5.84
C LEU A 309 -6.59 12.15 4.70
N VAL A 310 -7.48 11.27 4.22
CA VAL A 310 -8.46 11.60 3.17
C VAL A 310 -9.38 12.74 3.62
N ARG A 311 -9.87 12.72 4.86
CA ARG A 311 -10.74 13.78 5.39
C ARG A 311 -10.06 15.15 5.42
N GLU A 312 -8.78 15.18 5.76
CA GLU A 312 -8.08 16.44 6.03
C GLU A 312 -7.16 16.87 4.88
N HIS A 313 -7.09 16.13 3.76
CA HIS A 313 -6.08 16.31 2.69
C HIS A 313 -6.03 17.75 2.13
N MET A 314 -7.16 18.45 2.08
CA MET A 314 -7.23 19.84 1.60
C MET A 314 -6.71 20.88 2.62
N GLN A 315 -6.65 20.54 3.90
CA GLN A 315 -6.41 21.48 5.00
C GLN A 315 -5.10 22.27 4.86
N PRO A 316 -3.95 21.68 4.45
CA PRO A 316 -2.73 22.45 4.30
C PRO A 316 -2.88 23.65 3.34
N VAL A 317 -3.52 23.41 2.18
CA VAL A 317 -3.78 24.44 1.19
C VAL A 317 -4.83 25.44 1.67
N LEU A 318 -5.92 24.97 2.30
CA LEU A 318 -7.00 25.82 2.81
C LEU A 318 -6.52 26.77 3.93
N LEU A 319 -5.78 26.24 4.91
CA LEU A 319 -5.23 27.03 6.01
C LEU A 319 -4.25 28.09 5.50
N TYR A 320 -3.42 27.74 4.51
CA TYR A 320 -2.49 28.70 3.92
C TYR A 320 -3.21 29.81 3.12
N LYS A 321 -4.29 29.46 2.40
CA LYS A 321 -5.13 30.46 1.70
C LYS A 321 -5.79 31.45 2.68
N GLN A 322 -6.09 31.01 3.90
CA GLN A 322 -6.70 31.83 4.95
C GLN A 322 -5.69 32.28 6.03
N ARG A 323 -4.39 32.21 5.75
CA ARG A 323 -3.30 32.38 6.74
C ARG A 323 -3.38 33.65 7.59
N ASP A 324 -3.97 34.72 7.06
CA ASP A 324 -4.11 36.00 7.76
C ASP A 324 -5.23 35.98 8.84
N HIS A 325 -6.10 34.97 8.81
CA HIS A 325 -7.29 34.86 9.69
C HIS A 325 -7.31 33.57 10.52
N VAL A 326 -6.39 32.64 10.28
CA VAL A 326 -6.33 31.35 10.99
C VAL A 326 -5.51 31.52 12.27
N GLY A 327 -6.07 31.20 13.44
CA GLY A 327 -5.34 31.14 14.72
C GLY A 327 -4.61 29.80 14.94
N ASP A 328 -3.73 29.73 15.95
CA ASP A 328 -2.98 28.50 16.27
C ASP A 328 -3.90 27.37 16.79
N LYS A 329 -5.04 27.73 17.37
CA LYS A 329 -6.09 26.79 17.80
C LYS A 329 -6.57 25.88 16.65
N SER A 330 -6.76 26.44 15.46
CA SER A 330 -7.18 25.66 14.28
C SER A 330 -6.13 24.62 13.88
N LEU A 331 -4.85 24.99 13.99
CA LEU A 331 -3.74 24.06 13.74
C LEU A 331 -3.71 22.96 14.81
N VAL A 332 -3.82 23.29 16.10
CA VAL A 332 -3.86 22.29 17.17
C VAL A 332 -5.01 21.30 16.97
N LYS A 333 -6.23 21.78 16.65
CA LYS A 333 -7.39 20.92 16.34
C LYS A 333 -7.11 20.00 15.15
N LEU A 334 -6.34 20.44 14.15
CA LEU A 334 -5.93 19.59 13.02
C LEU A 334 -4.97 18.48 13.50
N LEU A 335 -3.96 18.81 14.31
CA LEU A 335 -2.97 17.86 14.83
C LEU A 335 -3.59 16.74 15.70
N GLU A 336 -4.73 17.00 16.33
CA GLU A 336 -5.46 15.99 17.09
C GLU A 336 -6.07 14.90 16.20
N ARG A 337 -6.45 15.26 14.96
CA ARG A 337 -7.15 14.38 14.02
C ARG A 337 -6.21 13.64 13.07
N VAL A 338 -5.07 14.23 12.72
CA VAL A 338 -4.20 13.69 11.66
C VAL A 338 -2.72 13.97 11.93
N ASP A 339 -1.86 13.06 11.48
CA ASP A 339 -0.42 13.28 11.48
C ASP A 339 -0.05 14.31 10.40
N LEU A 340 0.45 15.47 10.83
CA LEU A 340 0.77 16.56 9.90
C LEU A 340 1.93 16.22 8.96
N ARG A 341 2.85 15.31 9.33
CA ARG A 341 3.91 14.87 8.42
C ARG A 341 3.31 14.17 7.21
N GLU A 342 2.47 13.17 7.44
CA GLU A 342 1.81 12.42 6.37
C GLU A 342 0.86 13.31 5.58
N LEU A 343 0.15 14.21 6.26
CA LEU A 343 -0.76 15.16 5.62
C LEU A 343 -0.03 16.12 4.67
N LEU A 344 1.13 16.65 5.08
CA LEU A 344 1.93 17.53 4.23
C LEU A 344 2.45 16.79 2.99
N LEU A 345 2.88 15.52 3.13
CA LEU A 345 3.28 14.71 1.99
C LEU A 345 2.11 14.43 1.03
N LEU A 346 0.91 14.23 1.55
CA LEU A 346 -0.29 13.98 0.74
C LEU A 346 -0.72 15.24 -0.01
N ALA A 347 -0.79 16.37 0.67
CA ALA A 347 -1.15 17.64 0.05
C ALA A 347 -0.11 18.11 -0.98
N GLU A 348 1.17 17.80 -0.77
CA GLU A 348 2.22 18.02 -1.76
C GLU A 348 2.01 17.16 -3.01
N ALA A 349 1.72 15.87 -2.83
CA ALA A 349 1.44 14.97 -3.95
C ALA A 349 0.18 15.36 -4.75
N ASP A 350 -0.91 15.73 -4.08
CA ASP A 350 -2.15 16.26 -4.70
C ASP A 350 -1.86 17.53 -5.51
N LEU A 351 -1.21 18.53 -4.90
CA LEU A 351 -0.96 19.79 -5.59
C LEU A 351 -0.05 19.62 -6.81
N LEU A 352 1.01 18.82 -6.70
CA LEU A 352 1.95 18.54 -7.80
C LEU A 352 1.40 17.55 -8.83
N GLY A 353 0.28 16.87 -8.53
CA GLY A 353 -0.42 15.93 -9.39
C GLY A 353 -1.30 16.58 -10.47
N ARG A 354 -1.30 17.91 -10.59
CA ARG A 354 -2.16 18.67 -11.52
C ARG A 354 -1.46 19.10 -12.83
N GLY A 355 -0.20 18.69 -13.02
CA GLY A 355 0.58 19.01 -14.22
C GLY A 355 0.98 20.49 -14.38
N GLN A 356 0.55 21.38 -13.48
CA GLN A 356 0.92 22.80 -13.46
C GLN A 356 2.11 23.04 -12.53
N GLU A 357 2.93 24.06 -12.82
CA GLU A 357 3.95 24.52 -11.88
C GLU A 357 3.28 25.06 -10.62
N SER A 358 3.46 24.35 -9.52
CA SER A 358 2.97 24.72 -8.21
C SER A 358 4.09 24.55 -7.19
N ASP A 359 4.23 25.52 -6.28
CA ASP A 359 5.23 25.46 -5.23
C ASP A 359 4.59 25.17 -3.87
N PHE A 360 4.61 23.90 -3.46
CA PHE A 360 4.13 23.50 -2.14
C PHE A 360 5.07 23.95 -1.00
N ARG A 361 6.32 24.35 -1.30
CA ARG A 361 7.33 24.69 -0.28
C ARG A 361 6.87 25.84 0.61
N VAL A 362 6.18 26.84 0.05
CA VAL A 362 5.70 27.99 0.83
C VAL A 362 4.63 27.58 1.84
N ILE A 363 3.72 26.67 1.45
CA ILE A 363 2.68 26.11 2.32
C ILE A 363 3.33 25.29 3.45
N ARG A 364 4.27 24.41 3.08
CA ARG A 364 5.03 23.58 4.02
C ARG A 364 5.80 24.44 5.04
N GLN A 365 6.59 25.39 4.57
CA GLN A 365 7.38 26.29 5.43
C GLN A 365 6.49 27.10 6.37
N TRP A 366 5.35 27.60 5.89
CA TRP A 366 4.41 28.35 6.74
C TRP A 366 3.84 27.47 7.86
N LEU A 367 3.40 26.25 7.57
CA LEU A 367 2.88 25.31 8.59
C LEU A 367 3.96 24.87 9.58
N GLU A 368 5.15 24.55 9.09
CA GLU A 368 6.30 24.13 9.92
C GLU A 368 6.79 25.27 10.83
N ALA A 369 6.84 26.52 10.35
CA ALA A 369 7.15 27.68 11.17
C ALA A 369 6.10 27.94 12.26
N ARG A 370 4.85 27.57 11.99
CA ARG A 370 3.74 27.67 12.97
C ARG A 370 3.83 26.59 14.04
N LEU A 371 4.11 25.35 13.63
CA LEU A 371 4.44 24.25 14.55
C LEU A 371 5.63 24.61 15.46
N ALA A 372 6.69 25.16 14.88
CA ALA A 372 7.89 25.52 15.63
C ALA A 372 7.61 26.56 16.72
N ARG A 373 6.72 27.53 16.47
CA ARG A 373 6.25 28.49 17.50
C ARG A 373 5.52 27.84 18.66
N LEU A 374 4.89 26.69 18.43
CA LEU A 374 4.26 25.86 19.46
C LEU A 374 5.24 24.88 20.11
N GLY A 375 6.53 24.91 19.74
CA GLY A 375 7.55 23.96 20.20
C GLY A 375 7.38 22.55 19.63
N LEU A 376 6.69 22.41 18.48
CA LEU A 376 6.36 21.13 17.86
C LEU A 376 7.12 20.92 16.53
N LYS A 377 7.25 19.65 16.15
CA LYS A 377 7.73 19.18 14.83
C LYS A 377 6.62 18.37 14.12
N PRO A 378 6.67 18.21 12.79
CA PRO A 378 5.75 17.34 12.07
C PRO A 378 5.73 15.91 12.63
N GLY A 379 4.53 15.40 12.91
CA GLY A 379 4.26 14.13 13.60
C GLY A 379 4.06 14.24 15.11
N GLN A 380 4.20 15.44 15.69
CA GLN A 380 3.93 15.69 17.10
C GLN A 380 2.56 16.33 17.33
N ARG A 381 1.99 16.07 18.50
CA ARG A 381 0.76 16.71 18.98
C ARG A 381 1.08 17.60 20.16
N LEU A 382 0.31 18.68 20.32
CA LEU A 382 0.41 19.53 21.50
C LEU A 382 -0.11 18.75 22.71
N ALA A 383 0.75 18.52 23.71
CA ALA A 383 0.30 17.94 24.97
C ALA A 383 -0.51 18.99 25.76
N PRO A 384 -1.75 18.70 26.17
CA PRO A 384 -2.53 19.62 26.98
C PRO A 384 -1.88 19.77 28.37
N LEU A 385 -1.68 21.01 28.83
CA LEU A 385 -1.16 21.30 30.16
C LEU A 385 -2.16 20.95 31.26
N VAL A 386 -3.45 21.11 30.96
CA VAL A 386 -4.58 20.80 31.85
C VAL A 386 -5.44 19.74 31.20
N MET A 387 -5.69 18.65 31.93
CA MET A 387 -6.57 17.56 31.54
C MET A 387 -7.72 17.42 32.53
N GLY A 388 -8.72 16.58 32.22
CA GLY A 388 -9.88 16.37 33.11
C GLY A 388 -9.50 15.96 34.54
N ARG A 389 -8.41 15.20 34.70
CA ARG A 389 -7.88 14.83 36.04
C ARG A 389 -7.38 16.03 36.85
N ASP A 390 -6.89 17.07 36.18
CA ASP A 390 -6.40 18.28 36.84
C ASP A 390 -7.57 19.16 37.27
N LEU A 391 -8.65 19.22 36.47
CA LEU A 391 -9.90 19.87 36.86
C LEU A 391 -10.53 19.19 38.08
N LEU A 392 -10.54 17.84 38.10
CA LEU A 392 -10.98 17.05 39.25
C LEU A 392 -10.17 17.35 40.50
N ALA A 393 -8.84 17.34 40.39
CA ALA A 393 -7.94 17.65 41.51
C ALA A 393 -8.11 19.10 42.01
N ALA A 394 -8.50 20.03 41.14
CA ALA A 394 -8.85 21.40 41.47
C ALA A 394 -10.26 21.56 42.08
N GLY A 395 -11.00 20.48 42.30
CA GLY A 395 -12.33 20.50 42.93
C GLY A 395 -13.50 20.75 41.97
N ILE A 396 -13.26 20.74 40.66
CA ILE A 396 -14.32 20.92 39.65
C ILE A 396 -14.93 19.54 39.33
N ALA A 397 -16.22 19.35 39.60
CA ALA A 397 -16.89 18.07 39.35
C ALA A 397 -17.23 17.87 37.85
N PRO A 398 -17.12 16.64 37.30
CA PRO A 398 -17.49 16.35 35.91
C PRO A 398 -18.92 16.76 35.60
N GLY A 399 -19.12 17.45 34.48
CA GLY A 399 -20.45 17.93 34.07
C GLY A 399 -20.44 18.54 32.67
N PRO A 400 -21.57 19.08 32.19
CA PRO A 400 -21.70 19.61 30.82
C PRO A 400 -20.69 20.71 30.47
N ALA A 401 -20.20 21.46 31.46
CA ALA A 401 -19.20 22.53 31.29
C ALA A 401 -17.75 22.03 31.20
N TYR A 402 -17.48 20.73 31.37
CA TYR A 402 -16.09 20.23 31.37
C TYR A 402 -15.37 20.45 30.04
N SER A 403 -16.06 20.22 28.92
CA SER A 403 -15.43 20.40 27.61
C SER A 403 -15.11 21.87 27.33
N SER A 404 -15.98 22.80 27.73
CA SER A 404 -15.75 24.23 27.55
C SER A 404 -14.61 24.73 28.44
N LEU A 405 -14.46 24.18 29.66
CA LEU A 405 -13.31 24.47 30.52
C LEU A 405 -12.00 23.96 29.92
N LEU A 406 -11.98 22.75 29.34
CA LEU A 406 -10.79 22.24 28.64
C LEU A 406 -10.47 23.05 27.37
N GLU A 407 -11.48 23.52 26.63
CA GLU A 407 -11.26 24.43 25.50
C GLU A 407 -10.69 25.77 25.96
N LYS A 408 -11.19 26.35 27.05
CA LYS A 408 -10.65 27.57 27.66
C LYS A 408 -9.23 27.35 28.18
N ALA A 409 -8.94 26.17 28.73
CA ALA A 409 -7.61 25.79 29.17
C ALA A 409 -6.61 25.78 28.01
N LEU A 410 -7.01 25.22 26.86
CA LEU A 410 -6.20 25.23 25.65
C LEU A 410 -5.96 26.67 25.14
N ASP A 411 -6.99 27.53 25.16
CA ASP A 411 -6.84 28.93 24.76
C ASP A 411 -5.81 29.67 25.63
N LEU A 412 -5.84 29.45 26.95
CA LEU A 412 -4.87 30.02 27.88
C LEU A 412 -3.47 29.41 27.69
N GLN A 413 -3.35 28.11 27.42
CA GLN A 413 -2.09 27.46 27.07
C GLN A 413 -1.47 28.08 25.81
N LEU A 414 -2.28 28.33 24.78
CA LEU A 414 -1.83 28.99 23.55
C LEU A 414 -1.46 30.47 23.76
N ALA A 415 -2.03 31.12 24.78
CA ALA A 415 -1.62 32.45 25.23
C ALA A 415 -0.34 32.45 26.10
N GLY A 416 0.33 31.29 26.26
CA GLY A 416 1.59 31.16 26.99
C GLY A 416 1.44 31.01 28.51
N LYS A 417 0.22 30.70 29.00
CA LYS A 417 -0.01 30.49 30.44
C LYS A 417 0.52 29.14 30.91
N SER A 418 1.13 29.14 32.09
CA SER A 418 1.54 27.93 32.80
C SER A 418 0.32 27.15 33.30
N LYS A 419 0.51 25.85 33.59
CA LYS A 419 -0.55 24.99 34.13
C LYS A 419 -1.24 25.60 35.37
N THR A 420 -0.46 26.18 36.28
CA THR A 420 -0.96 26.81 37.51
C THR A 420 -1.84 28.03 37.19
N GLU A 421 -1.35 28.94 36.35
CA GLU A 421 -2.13 30.13 35.93
C GLU A 421 -3.43 29.74 35.22
N ILE A 422 -3.41 28.68 34.42
CA ILE A 422 -4.60 28.17 33.74
C ILE A 422 -5.63 27.70 34.77
N LEU A 423 -5.25 26.83 35.71
CA LEU A 423 -6.17 26.31 36.72
C LEU A 423 -6.75 27.43 37.59
N GLU A 424 -5.94 28.40 38.02
CA GLU A 424 -6.41 29.57 38.76
C GLU A 424 -7.41 30.41 37.96
N ALA A 425 -7.19 30.59 36.66
CA ALA A 425 -8.10 31.32 35.79
C ALA A 425 -9.42 30.57 35.56
N LEU A 426 -9.39 29.23 35.53
CA LEU A 426 -10.60 28.41 35.38
C LEU A 426 -11.46 28.45 36.63
N LEU A 427 -10.87 28.41 37.83
CA LEU A 427 -11.60 28.48 39.11
C LEU A 427 -12.28 29.82 39.38
N LYS A 428 -11.88 30.88 38.67
CA LYS A 428 -12.49 32.23 38.74
C LYS A 428 -13.65 32.42 37.75
N THR A 429 -13.95 31.42 36.93
CA THR A 429 -15.04 31.42 35.94
C THR A 429 -16.24 30.72 36.52
#